data_AF-A0A9E2UWZ5-F1
#
_entry.id   AF-A0A9E2UWZ5-F1
#
_cell.length_a   1.000
_cell.length_b   1.000
_cell.length_c   1.000
_cell.angle_alpha   90.00
_cell.angle_beta   90.00
_cell.angle_gamma   90.00
#
_symmetry.space_group_name_H-M   'P 1'
#
loop_
_entity.id
_entity.type
_entity.pdbx_description
1 polymer ?
#
loop_
_entity_poly.entity_id
_entity_poly.type
_entity_poly.pdbx_seq_one_letter_code
_entity_poly.pdbx_strand_id
1 'polypeptide(L)'
;MNNSPIKIGIIITSLKSPEATTLKYLVLYQNTLQSSIEFQFLPVPEDAEVLIKLNSSKLLNRKEINRDINNYTIEYKDWLDDKANSYGLIQEAIDGIIIVSMAKFSDGYYMTRVNNWAVFALGHWEPYMAPPSVLEFILTLIIQFSTYIACKGSKSVHHNATKGCIFDFTYQLDEARYKSLTGFVCYKCANMIKMACSANLFNDIKTLLNKGWLGNITEPSIISTTAKKLGYDLFHTKGITPTTLERLKQIFEVEGVKNLLLIISSVIIATLILLLGLKKFP
;
A
#
# COMPACT_ATOMS: atom_id res chain seq x y z
N MET A 1 11.00 -19.53 -22.80
CA MET A 1 10.21 -18.29 -22.61
C MET A 1 11.12 -17.32 -21.91
N ASN A 2 11.23 -16.07 -22.38
CA ASN A 2 12.08 -15.06 -21.71
C ASN A 2 11.63 -14.93 -20.25
N ASN A 3 12.53 -15.25 -19.32
CA ASN A 3 12.34 -15.21 -17.87
C ASN A 3 12.44 -13.77 -17.33
N SER A 4 12.01 -12.77 -18.10
CA SER A 4 12.00 -11.39 -17.63
C SER A 4 10.80 -11.20 -16.69
N PRO A 5 10.99 -10.54 -15.54
CA PRO A 5 9.88 -10.24 -14.64
C PRO A 5 8.88 -9.31 -15.32
N ILE A 6 7.61 -9.42 -14.93
CA ILE A 6 6.56 -8.50 -15.37
C ILE A 6 6.75 -7.16 -14.66
N LYS A 7 6.83 -6.07 -15.41
CA LYS A 7 7.14 -4.73 -14.89
C LYS A 7 5.87 -3.97 -14.58
N ILE A 8 5.68 -3.63 -13.31
CA ILE A 8 4.52 -2.92 -12.80
C ILE A 8 4.94 -1.55 -12.30
N GLY A 9 4.49 -0.52 -13.02
CA GLY A 9 4.68 0.87 -12.65
C GLY A 9 3.64 1.32 -11.62
N ILE A 10 4.07 2.06 -10.60
CA ILE A 10 3.21 2.58 -9.55
C ILE A 10 3.35 4.09 -9.47
N ILE A 11 2.20 4.78 -9.48
CA ILE A 11 2.06 6.21 -9.32
C ILE A 11 1.29 6.46 -8.02
N ILE A 12 1.84 7.27 -7.12
CA ILE A 12 1.16 7.69 -5.89
C ILE A 12 0.78 9.16 -6.06
N THR A 13 -0.51 9.47 -6.01
CA THR A 13 -1.00 10.86 -6.24
C THR A 13 -1.35 11.60 -4.95
N SER A 14 -2.05 10.95 -4.01
CA SER A 14 -2.65 11.66 -2.86
C SER A 14 -2.13 11.26 -1.47
N LEU A 15 -1.33 10.19 -1.37
CA LEU A 15 -0.67 9.87 -0.10
C LEU A 15 0.46 10.88 0.16
N LYS A 16 0.49 11.42 1.37
CA LYS A 16 1.56 12.33 1.82
C LYS A 16 2.62 11.56 2.60
N SER A 17 3.70 12.23 2.98
CA SER A 17 4.65 11.68 3.95
C SER A 17 4.01 11.73 5.34
N PRO A 18 4.11 10.68 6.18
CA PRO A 18 4.98 9.49 6.03
C PRO A 18 4.43 8.31 5.24
N GLU A 19 3.13 8.29 4.92
CA GLU A 19 2.42 7.14 4.34
C GLU A 19 2.99 6.73 2.98
N ALA A 20 3.22 7.71 2.09
CA ALA A 20 3.76 7.47 0.76
C ALA A 20 5.17 6.89 0.80
N THR A 21 6.03 7.40 1.71
CA THR A 21 7.40 6.92 1.89
C THR A 21 7.40 5.48 2.39
N THR A 22 6.54 5.18 3.35
CA THR A 22 6.39 3.83 3.89
C THR A 22 5.86 2.87 2.83
N LEU A 23 4.83 3.27 2.08
CA LEU A 23 4.30 2.45 0.98
C LEU A 23 5.37 2.17 -0.07
N LYS A 24 6.17 3.18 -0.45
CA LYS A 24 7.28 3.02 -1.40
C LYS A 24 8.27 1.97 -0.92
N TYR A 25 8.70 2.07 0.33
CA TYR A 25 9.59 1.09 0.93
C TYR A 25 9.01 -0.33 0.89
N LEU A 26 7.76 -0.50 1.34
CA LEU A 26 7.11 -1.81 1.39
C LEU A 26 6.91 -2.43 0.00
N VAL A 27 6.54 -1.62 -0.99
CA VAL A 27 6.39 -2.04 -2.38
C VAL A 27 7.72 -2.50 -2.97
N LEU A 28 8.78 -1.70 -2.84
CA LEU A 28 10.09 -2.05 -3.38
C LEU A 28 10.69 -3.27 -2.67
N TYR A 29 10.41 -3.45 -1.39
CA TYR A 29 10.84 -4.63 -0.65
C TYR A 29 10.22 -5.92 -1.20
N GLN A 30 9.02 -5.88 -1.80
CA GLN A 30 8.45 -7.07 -2.44
C GLN A 30 9.31 -7.59 -3.62
N ASN A 31 10.14 -6.76 -4.24
CA ASN A 31 11.08 -7.21 -5.27
C ASN A 31 12.19 -8.11 -4.71
N THR A 32 12.47 -8.07 -3.40
CA THR A 32 13.47 -8.95 -2.77
C THR A 32 12.87 -10.28 -2.31
N LEU A 33 11.54 -10.41 -2.32
CA LEU A 33 10.82 -11.58 -1.83
C LEU A 33 10.44 -12.58 -2.94
N GLN A 34 10.51 -12.16 -4.19
CA GLN A 34 10.09 -12.93 -5.36
C GLN A 34 10.80 -12.43 -6.63
N SER A 35 10.66 -13.15 -7.74
CA SER A 35 11.33 -12.83 -9.00
C SER A 35 10.40 -12.75 -10.23
N SER A 36 9.11 -13.02 -10.08
CA SER A 36 8.14 -13.00 -11.18
C SER A 36 7.65 -11.60 -11.57
N ILE A 37 7.66 -10.64 -10.64
CA ILE A 37 7.13 -9.28 -10.82
C ILE A 37 8.19 -8.27 -10.37
N GLU A 38 8.38 -7.22 -11.13
CA GLU A 38 9.23 -6.09 -10.77
C GLU A 38 8.36 -4.85 -10.55
N PHE A 39 8.34 -4.38 -9.30
CA PHE A 39 7.63 -3.15 -8.93
C PHE A 39 8.56 -1.95 -9.02
N GLN A 40 8.09 -0.88 -9.66
CA GLN A 40 8.82 0.38 -9.75
C GLN A 40 7.91 1.59 -9.60
N PHE A 41 8.42 2.66 -9.02
CA PHE A 41 7.71 3.92 -8.94
C PHE A 41 8.01 4.78 -10.16
N LEU A 42 6.96 5.22 -10.85
CA LEU A 42 7.13 6.01 -12.06
C LEU A 42 7.10 7.51 -11.76
N PRO A 43 7.84 8.32 -12.53
CA PRO A 43 7.77 9.77 -12.43
C PRO A 43 6.43 10.27 -12.98
N VAL A 44 6.00 11.45 -12.52
CA VAL A 44 4.68 12.02 -12.83
C VAL A 44 4.86 13.43 -13.43
N PRO A 45 4.20 13.76 -14.56
CA PRO A 45 4.08 15.13 -15.05
C PRO A 45 3.27 15.99 -14.07
N GLU A 46 3.73 17.20 -13.78
CA GLU A 46 3.07 18.11 -12.81
C GLU A 46 1.70 18.59 -13.28
N ASP A 47 1.50 18.66 -14.59
CA ASP A 47 0.32 19.18 -15.29
C ASP A 47 -0.67 18.09 -15.74
N ALA A 48 -0.43 16.82 -15.38
CA ALA A 48 -1.31 15.72 -15.74
C ALA A 48 -2.71 15.86 -15.11
N GLU A 49 -3.68 16.36 -15.88
CA GLU A 49 -5.03 16.71 -15.40
C GLU A 49 -5.72 15.57 -14.65
N VAL A 50 -5.65 14.33 -15.17
CA VAL A 50 -6.27 13.17 -14.53
C VAL A 50 -5.66 12.87 -13.17
N LEU A 51 -4.34 13.07 -13.01
CA LEU A 51 -3.66 12.87 -11.73
C LEU A 51 -3.98 13.98 -10.74
N ILE A 52 -4.14 15.22 -11.22
CA ILE A 52 -4.63 16.35 -10.41
C ILE A 52 -6.06 16.06 -9.92
N LYS A 53 -6.96 15.57 -10.78
CA LYS A 53 -8.31 15.13 -10.39
C LYS A 53 -8.25 14.04 -9.32
N LEU A 54 -7.38 13.04 -9.50
CA LEU A 54 -7.19 11.94 -8.54
C LEU A 54 -6.49 12.37 -7.25
N ASN A 55 -5.85 13.54 -7.19
CA ASN A 55 -5.34 14.12 -5.95
C ASN A 55 -6.40 14.95 -5.20
N SER A 56 -7.58 15.19 -5.81
CA SER A 56 -8.62 16.00 -5.19
C SER A 56 -9.44 15.21 -4.15
N SER A 57 -10.00 15.93 -3.17
CA SER A 57 -10.95 15.39 -2.19
C SER A 57 -12.38 15.26 -2.73
N LYS A 58 -12.61 15.60 -4.01
CA LYS A 58 -13.94 15.61 -4.62
C LYS A 58 -14.42 14.19 -4.91
N LEU A 59 -15.74 14.01 -4.92
CA LEU A 59 -16.35 12.80 -5.46
C LEU A 59 -16.16 12.79 -6.99
N LEU A 60 -15.56 11.72 -7.51
CA LEU A 60 -15.24 11.56 -8.93
C LEU A 60 -16.23 10.60 -9.59
N ASN A 61 -16.56 10.86 -10.85
CA ASN A 61 -17.32 9.92 -11.67
C ASN A 61 -16.36 8.87 -12.25
N ARG A 62 -16.53 7.60 -11.89
CA ARG A 62 -15.63 6.52 -12.32
C ARG A 62 -15.59 6.32 -13.84
N LYS A 63 -16.71 6.56 -14.56
CA LYS A 63 -16.75 6.47 -16.02
C LYS A 63 -15.97 7.60 -16.68
N GLU A 64 -16.03 8.81 -16.12
CA GLU A 64 -15.21 9.94 -16.57
C GLU A 64 -13.73 9.64 -16.35
N ILE A 65 -13.35 9.18 -15.15
CA ILE A 65 -11.97 8.79 -14.85
C ILE A 65 -11.47 7.70 -15.79
N ASN A 66 -12.30 6.71 -16.15
CA ASN A 66 -11.90 5.70 -17.13
C ASN A 66 -11.57 6.31 -18.50
N ARG A 67 -12.36 7.28 -18.96
CA ARG A 67 -12.12 7.98 -20.23
C ARG A 67 -10.83 8.82 -20.14
N ASP A 68 -10.67 9.57 -19.06
CA ASP A 68 -9.50 10.43 -18.85
C ASP A 68 -8.21 9.60 -18.77
N ILE A 69 -8.23 8.46 -18.05
CA ILE A 69 -7.10 7.52 -18.01
C ILE A 69 -6.79 6.95 -19.39
N ASN A 70 -7.81 6.57 -20.18
CA ASN A 70 -7.59 6.04 -21.52
C ASN A 70 -6.81 7.03 -22.40
N ASN A 71 -7.17 8.32 -22.35
CA ASN A 71 -6.46 9.37 -23.10
C ASN A 71 -5.05 9.58 -22.54
N TYR A 72 -4.93 9.67 -21.22
CA TYR A 72 -3.66 9.86 -20.52
C TYR A 72 -2.65 8.74 -20.80
N THR A 73 -3.09 7.51 -21.09
CA THR A 73 -2.16 6.41 -21.37
C THR A 73 -1.23 6.66 -22.55
N ILE A 74 -1.71 7.39 -23.57
CA ILE A 74 -0.94 7.72 -24.77
C ILE A 74 0.03 8.85 -24.44
N GLU A 75 -0.50 9.96 -23.90
CA GLU A 75 0.27 11.14 -23.52
C GLU A 75 1.39 10.81 -22.52
N TYR A 76 1.11 9.93 -21.56
CA TYR A 76 2.08 9.54 -20.55
C TYR A 76 3.22 8.71 -21.12
N LYS A 77 2.94 7.85 -22.10
CA LYS A 77 3.97 7.07 -22.77
C LYS A 77 4.91 7.99 -23.55
N ASP A 78 4.35 8.90 -24.34
CA ASP A 78 5.13 9.85 -25.12
C ASP A 78 6.00 10.72 -24.21
N TRP A 79 5.44 11.20 -23.09
CA TRP A 79 6.19 11.95 -22.08
C TRP A 79 7.31 11.14 -21.42
N LEU A 80 7.10 9.85 -21.12
CA LEU A 80 8.13 8.99 -20.56
C LEU A 80 9.27 8.76 -21.57
N ASP A 81 8.93 8.52 -22.84
CA ASP A 81 9.90 8.31 -23.90
C ASP A 81 10.74 9.60 -24.11
N ASP A 82 10.10 10.77 -24.17
CA ASP A 82 10.80 12.07 -24.24
C ASP A 82 11.74 12.29 -23.05
N LYS A 83 11.27 11.96 -21.84
CA LYS A 83 12.08 12.10 -20.62
C LYS A 83 13.26 11.14 -20.64
N ALA A 84 13.08 9.88 -21.02
CA ALA A 84 14.17 8.91 -21.13
C ALA A 84 15.21 9.36 -22.17
N ASN A 85 14.74 9.83 -23.34
CA ASN A 85 15.59 10.36 -24.40
C ASN A 85 16.42 11.56 -23.94
N SER A 86 15.84 12.46 -23.11
CA SER A 86 16.56 13.62 -22.56
C SER A 86 17.76 13.23 -21.68
N TYR A 87 17.77 12.03 -21.12
CA TYR A 87 18.87 11.48 -20.32
C TYR A 87 19.73 10.47 -21.10
N GLY A 88 19.46 10.23 -22.39
CA GLY A 88 20.13 9.20 -23.18
C GLY A 88 19.84 7.77 -22.71
N LEU A 89 18.68 7.55 -22.08
CA LEU A 89 18.25 6.27 -21.55
C LEU A 89 17.28 5.59 -22.53
N ILE A 90 17.32 4.25 -22.56
CA ILE A 90 16.31 3.45 -23.24
C ILE A 90 15.20 3.16 -22.25
N GLN A 91 13.99 3.65 -22.55
CA GLN A 91 12.82 3.36 -21.73
C GLN A 91 12.46 1.88 -21.86
N GLU A 92 12.48 1.17 -20.74
CA GLU A 92 12.01 -0.21 -20.70
C GLU A 92 10.48 -0.25 -20.73
N ALA A 93 9.93 -1.28 -21.38
CA ALA A 93 8.49 -1.47 -21.49
C ALA A 93 7.88 -1.78 -20.11
N ILE A 94 6.78 -1.09 -19.80
CA ILE A 94 5.97 -1.33 -18.58
C ILE A 94 4.74 -2.12 -18.97
N ASP A 95 4.53 -3.26 -18.32
CA ASP A 95 3.43 -4.17 -18.64
C ASP A 95 2.09 -3.67 -18.10
N GLY A 96 2.11 -2.99 -16.94
CA GLY A 96 0.92 -2.38 -16.36
C GLY A 96 1.23 -1.27 -15.36
N ILE A 97 0.27 -0.37 -15.17
CA ILE A 97 0.40 0.80 -14.31
C ILE A 97 -0.70 0.83 -13.26
N ILE A 98 -0.34 1.12 -12.02
CA ILE A 98 -1.25 1.28 -10.88
C ILE A 98 -1.16 2.72 -10.39
N ILE A 99 -2.28 3.42 -10.34
CA ILE A 99 -2.40 4.72 -9.67
C ILE A 99 -3.04 4.51 -8.30
N VAL A 100 -2.31 4.84 -7.24
CA VAL A 100 -2.80 4.84 -5.86
C VAL A 100 -3.22 6.26 -5.50
N SER A 101 -4.48 6.41 -5.11
CA SER A 101 -5.14 7.69 -4.85
C SER A 101 -6.07 7.58 -3.64
N MET A 102 -6.21 8.67 -2.89
CA MET A 102 -7.21 8.84 -1.82
C MET A 102 -8.48 9.55 -2.31
N ALA A 103 -8.70 9.61 -3.63
CA ALA A 103 -9.95 10.07 -4.20
C ALA A 103 -11.10 9.12 -3.85
N LYS A 104 -12.33 9.63 -3.98
CA LYS A 104 -13.57 8.90 -3.74
C LYS A 104 -14.34 8.77 -5.04
N PHE A 105 -14.70 7.55 -5.46
CA PHE A 105 -15.69 7.41 -6.52
C PHE A 105 -17.10 7.63 -5.96
N SER A 106 -17.91 8.34 -6.74
CA SER A 106 -19.31 8.67 -6.45
C SER A 106 -20.21 7.44 -6.39
N ASP A 107 -19.82 6.35 -7.07
CA ASP A 107 -20.55 5.09 -7.11
C ASP A 107 -20.01 4.06 -6.10
N GLY A 108 -19.30 4.48 -5.06
CA GLY A 108 -18.87 3.62 -3.95
C GLY A 108 -17.77 2.59 -4.26
N TYR A 109 -17.44 2.37 -5.53
CA TYR A 109 -16.31 1.52 -5.91
C TYR A 109 -14.99 2.10 -5.37
N TYR A 110 -14.04 1.21 -5.08
CA TYR A 110 -12.70 1.59 -4.62
C TYR A 110 -11.60 1.36 -5.66
N MET A 111 -11.96 0.77 -6.80
CA MET A 111 -11.03 0.44 -7.87
C MET A 111 -11.72 0.53 -9.24
N THR A 112 -10.99 0.98 -10.24
CA THR A 112 -11.37 0.84 -11.65
C THR A 112 -10.16 0.45 -12.49
N ARG A 113 -10.43 -0.08 -13.68
CA ARG A 113 -9.41 -0.57 -14.60
C ARG A 113 -9.75 -0.20 -16.03
N VAL A 114 -8.73 0.22 -16.77
CA VAL A 114 -8.80 0.52 -18.20
C VAL A 114 -7.55 -0.08 -18.84
N ASN A 115 -7.71 -1.04 -19.74
CA ASN A 115 -6.58 -1.77 -20.35
C ASN A 115 -5.64 -2.35 -19.27
N ASN A 116 -4.35 -2.02 -19.35
CA ASN A 116 -3.30 -2.39 -18.39
C ASN A 116 -3.08 -1.34 -17.29
N TRP A 117 -4.06 -0.46 -17.07
CA TRP A 117 -4.03 0.56 -16.03
C TRP A 117 -5.10 0.30 -14.98
N ALA A 118 -4.74 0.43 -13.70
CA ALA A 118 -5.67 0.45 -12.59
C ALA A 118 -5.58 1.76 -11.81
N VAL A 119 -6.73 2.20 -11.29
CA VAL A 119 -6.81 3.28 -10.32
C VAL A 119 -7.42 2.73 -9.04
N PHE A 120 -6.70 2.83 -7.94
CA PHE A 120 -7.18 2.55 -6.60
C PHE A 120 -7.58 3.89 -5.96
N ALA A 121 -8.88 4.04 -5.69
CA ALA A 121 -9.48 5.24 -5.11
C ALA A 121 -9.96 4.92 -3.70
N LEU A 122 -9.05 5.07 -2.73
CA LEU A 122 -9.23 4.57 -1.36
C LEU A 122 -9.70 5.65 -0.39
N GLY A 123 -10.26 6.75 -0.89
CA GLY A 123 -10.72 7.86 -0.04
C GLY A 123 -11.85 7.47 0.90
N HIS A 124 -12.60 6.40 0.60
CA HIS A 124 -13.65 5.84 1.47
C HIS A 124 -13.09 4.94 2.58
N TRP A 125 -11.76 4.83 2.74
CA TRP A 125 -11.17 4.06 3.82
C TRP A 125 -11.43 4.72 5.18
N GLU A 126 -12.07 3.98 6.08
CA GLU A 126 -12.40 4.46 7.43
C GLU A 126 -11.66 3.67 8.51
N PRO A 127 -11.37 4.25 9.69
CA PRO A 127 -10.60 3.58 10.74
C PRO A 127 -11.17 2.23 11.21
N TYR A 128 -12.50 2.03 11.18
CA TYR A 128 -13.11 0.75 11.56
C TYR A 128 -12.84 -0.38 10.56
N MET A 129 -12.34 -0.04 9.36
CA MET A 129 -11.91 -1.00 8.35
C MET A 129 -10.59 -1.66 8.72
N ALA A 130 -9.80 -1.08 9.64
CA ALA A 130 -8.65 -1.78 10.21
C ALA A 130 -9.07 -2.82 11.28
N PRO A 131 -8.41 -3.98 11.35
CA PRO A 131 -7.32 -4.45 10.49
C PRO A 131 -7.83 -4.95 9.12
N PRO A 132 -6.96 -4.98 8.08
CA PRO A 132 -5.54 -4.63 8.09
C PRO A 132 -5.34 -3.11 7.98
N SER A 133 -4.11 -2.61 8.09
CA SER A 133 -3.85 -1.19 7.80
C SER A 133 -4.16 -0.85 6.32
N VAL A 134 -4.37 0.43 6.01
CA VAL A 134 -4.61 0.85 4.61
C VAL A 134 -3.42 0.49 3.70
N LEU A 135 -2.19 0.56 4.21
CA LEU A 135 -0.99 0.22 3.45
C LEU A 135 -0.96 -1.27 3.11
N GLU A 136 -1.26 -2.13 4.09
CA GLU A 136 -1.39 -3.57 3.85
C GLU A 136 -2.49 -3.91 2.86
N PHE A 137 -3.59 -3.15 2.88
CA PHE A 137 -4.67 -3.29 1.91
C PHE A 137 -4.20 -2.89 0.50
N ILE A 138 -3.50 -1.76 0.37
CA ILE A 138 -2.89 -1.32 -0.91
C ILE A 138 -1.94 -2.38 -1.45
N LEU A 139 -1.06 -2.98 -0.62
CA LEU A 139 -0.15 -4.04 -1.05
C LEU A 139 -0.93 -5.22 -1.65
N THR A 140 -2.03 -5.64 -1.01
CA THR A 140 -2.89 -6.70 -1.54
C THR A 140 -3.51 -6.35 -2.89
N LEU A 141 -4.00 -5.11 -3.08
CA LEU A 141 -4.55 -4.67 -4.36
C LEU A 141 -3.47 -4.60 -5.44
N ILE A 142 -2.26 -4.17 -5.09
CA ILE A 142 -1.10 -4.18 -5.99
C ILE A 142 -0.84 -5.60 -6.48
N ILE A 143 -0.71 -6.57 -5.58
CA ILE A 143 -0.48 -7.98 -5.92
C ILE A 143 -1.61 -8.53 -6.80
N GLN A 144 -2.87 -8.21 -6.46
CA GLN A 144 -4.04 -8.62 -7.23
C GLN A 144 -3.94 -8.13 -8.68
N PHE A 145 -3.70 -6.84 -8.89
CA PHE A 145 -3.62 -6.26 -10.23
C PHE A 145 -2.40 -6.76 -11.00
N SER A 146 -1.24 -6.86 -10.37
CA SER A 146 -0.04 -7.40 -11.01
C SER A 146 -0.23 -8.83 -11.48
N THR A 147 -0.92 -9.65 -10.69
CA THR A 147 -1.26 -11.01 -11.10
C THR A 147 -2.21 -11.00 -12.31
N TYR A 148 -3.19 -10.09 -12.34
CA TYR A 148 -4.08 -9.93 -13.48
C TYR A 148 -3.30 -9.61 -14.77
N ILE A 149 -2.33 -8.69 -14.70
CA ILE A 149 -1.45 -8.34 -15.83
C ILE A 149 -0.57 -9.52 -16.25
N ALA A 150 0.07 -10.17 -15.28
CA ALA A 150 0.90 -11.35 -15.48
C ALA A 150 0.18 -12.46 -16.27
N CYS A 151 -1.10 -12.62 -15.97
CA CYS A 151 -1.98 -13.62 -16.55
C CYS A 151 -2.75 -13.11 -17.78
N LYS A 152 -2.22 -12.07 -18.45
CA LYS A 152 -2.72 -11.47 -19.70
C LYS A 152 -4.22 -11.13 -19.65
N GLY A 153 -4.68 -10.72 -18.48
CA GLY A 153 -6.06 -10.28 -18.28
C GLY A 153 -7.12 -11.34 -18.53
N SER A 154 -6.84 -12.61 -18.18
CA SER A 154 -7.81 -13.69 -18.28
C SER A 154 -9.17 -13.28 -17.68
N LYS A 155 -10.21 -13.20 -18.53
CA LYS A 155 -11.54 -12.66 -18.16
C LYS A 155 -12.24 -13.44 -17.05
N SER A 156 -11.77 -14.65 -16.72
CA SER A 156 -12.34 -15.55 -15.71
C SER A 156 -11.75 -15.40 -14.31
N VAL A 157 -10.89 -14.41 -14.09
CA VAL A 157 -10.18 -14.25 -12.81
C VAL A 157 -11.14 -13.83 -11.69
N HIS A 158 -12.11 -12.96 -11.98
CA HIS A 158 -13.06 -12.50 -10.98
C HIS A 158 -14.23 -13.45 -10.85
N HIS A 159 -14.51 -13.82 -9.60
CA HIS A 159 -15.70 -14.59 -9.27
C HIS A 159 -16.47 -13.92 -8.14
N ASN A 160 -17.77 -14.20 -8.11
CA ASN A 160 -18.65 -13.71 -7.06
C ASN A 160 -18.38 -14.47 -5.76
N ALA A 161 -18.12 -13.72 -4.70
CA ALA A 161 -18.30 -14.11 -3.30
C ALA A 161 -17.71 -15.49 -2.90
N THR A 162 -16.44 -15.73 -3.19
CA THR A 162 -15.69 -16.65 -2.32
C THR A 162 -15.32 -15.90 -1.03
N LYS A 163 -15.01 -16.63 0.04
CA LYS A 163 -14.83 -16.04 1.38
C LYS A 163 -13.44 -15.39 1.52
N GLY A 164 -13.15 -14.35 0.74
CA GLY A 164 -11.92 -13.55 0.86
C GLY A 164 -10.78 -13.96 -0.07
N CYS A 165 -11.06 -14.57 -1.22
CA CYS A 165 -10.06 -14.73 -2.28
C CYS A 165 -9.60 -13.37 -2.79
N ILE A 166 -8.32 -13.25 -3.15
CA ILE A 166 -7.78 -12.02 -3.74
C ILE A 166 -8.51 -11.54 -4.99
N PHE A 167 -9.17 -12.43 -5.73
CA PHE A 167 -9.92 -12.07 -6.95
C PHE A 167 -11.42 -11.96 -6.78
N ASP A 168 -11.92 -12.04 -5.55
CA ASP A 168 -13.34 -11.80 -5.30
C ASP A 168 -13.73 -10.40 -5.76
N PHE A 169 -14.82 -10.37 -6.51
CA PHE A 169 -15.55 -9.14 -6.75
C PHE A 169 -16.22 -8.74 -5.44
N THR A 170 -15.80 -7.61 -4.89
CA THR A 170 -16.38 -7.01 -3.70
C THR A 170 -16.64 -5.56 -4.04
N TYR A 171 -17.91 -5.14 -4.00
CA TYR A 171 -18.27 -3.77 -4.32
C TYR A 171 -17.93 -2.83 -3.15
N GLN A 172 -18.16 -3.27 -1.91
CA GLN A 172 -17.91 -2.48 -0.71
C GLN A 172 -16.47 -2.62 -0.22
N LEU A 173 -15.85 -1.50 0.15
CA LEU A 173 -14.44 -1.45 0.57
C LEU A 173 -14.20 -2.12 1.92
N ASP A 174 -15.13 -2.00 2.86
CA ASP A 174 -15.08 -2.60 4.19
C ASP A 174 -15.17 -4.13 4.17
N GLU A 175 -15.88 -4.70 3.21
CA GLU A 175 -15.87 -6.14 2.94
C GLU A 175 -14.60 -6.55 2.16
N ALA A 176 -14.12 -5.69 1.25
CA ALA A 176 -12.96 -6.01 0.45
C ALA A 176 -11.71 -6.29 1.30
N ARG A 177 -11.61 -5.72 2.51
CA ARG A 177 -10.49 -5.94 3.45
C ARG A 177 -10.25 -7.41 3.78
N TYR A 178 -11.27 -8.28 3.72
CA TYR A 178 -11.13 -9.71 4.04
C TYR A 178 -10.13 -10.42 3.12
N LYS A 179 -9.96 -9.95 1.88
CA LYS A 179 -8.94 -10.49 0.97
C LYS A 179 -7.51 -10.16 1.41
N SER A 180 -7.34 -9.03 2.09
CA SER A 180 -6.05 -8.58 2.62
C SER A 180 -5.72 -9.22 3.96
N LEU A 181 -6.72 -9.57 4.77
CA LEU A 181 -6.54 -10.29 6.03
C LEU A 181 -6.18 -11.76 5.84
N THR A 182 -6.80 -12.43 4.87
CA THR A 182 -6.64 -13.87 4.68
C THR A 182 -5.49 -14.23 3.74
N GLY A 183 -5.16 -13.34 2.78
CA GLY A 183 -4.21 -13.65 1.70
C GLY A 183 -4.63 -14.87 0.87
N PHE A 184 -5.91 -15.24 0.92
CA PHE A 184 -6.40 -16.51 0.38
C PHE A 184 -6.50 -16.46 -1.15
N VAL A 185 -6.11 -17.55 -1.81
CA VAL A 185 -6.33 -17.76 -3.25
C VAL A 185 -7.10 -19.06 -3.41
N CYS A 186 -8.31 -18.98 -3.95
CA CYS A 186 -9.16 -20.16 -4.12
C CYS A 186 -8.55 -21.14 -5.14
N TYR A 187 -8.96 -22.41 -5.07
CA TYR A 187 -8.47 -23.46 -5.98
C TYR A 187 -8.62 -23.09 -7.47
N LYS A 188 -9.73 -22.46 -7.85
CA LYS A 188 -9.98 -22.03 -9.24
C LYS A 188 -8.96 -20.98 -9.70
N CYS A 189 -8.73 -19.94 -8.91
CA CYS A 189 -7.74 -18.92 -9.20
C CYS A 189 -6.31 -19.46 -9.17
N ALA A 190 -6.00 -20.33 -8.21
CA ALA A 190 -4.69 -20.98 -8.12
C ALA A 190 -4.38 -21.80 -9.38
N ASN A 191 -5.32 -22.62 -9.84
CA ASN A 191 -5.17 -23.39 -11.08
C ASN A 191 -5.05 -22.47 -12.29
N MET A 192 -5.86 -21.42 -12.37
CA MET A 192 -5.80 -20.46 -13.47
C MET A 192 -4.42 -19.79 -13.54
N ILE A 193 -3.86 -19.32 -12.43
CA ILE A 193 -2.51 -18.73 -12.42
C ILE A 193 -1.46 -19.75 -12.88
N LYS A 194 -1.52 -20.97 -12.34
CA LYS A 194 -0.56 -22.02 -12.68
C LYS A 194 -0.60 -22.41 -14.16
N MET A 195 -1.80 -22.45 -14.75
CA MET A 195 -2.01 -22.87 -16.14
C MET A 195 -1.78 -21.74 -17.15
N ALA A 196 -2.28 -20.53 -16.87
CA ALA A 196 -2.22 -19.41 -17.81
C ALA A 196 -0.87 -18.65 -17.75
N CYS A 197 -0.14 -18.78 -16.64
CA CYS A 197 0.99 -17.94 -16.31
C CYS A 197 2.17 -18.86 -15.94
N SER A 198 2.36 -19.19 -14.66
CA SER A 198 3.32 -20.22 -14.24
C SER A 198 3.09 -20.68 -12.80
N ALA A 199 3.62 -21.85 -12.46
CA ALA A 199 3.64 -22.32 -11.07
C ALA A 199 4.54 -21.46 -10.17
N ASN A 200 5.63 -20.91 -10.72
CA ASN A 200 6.54 -20.02 -9.99
C ASN A 200 5.82 -18.72 -9.59
N LEU A 201 5.11 -18.09 -10.53
CA LEU A 201 4.31 -16.89 -10.25
C LEU A 201 3.30 -17.14 -9.13
N PHE A 202 2.61 -18.29 -9.15
CA PHE A 202 1.67 -18.63 -8.08
C PHE A 202 2.35 -18.72 -6.70
N ASN A 203 3.53 -19.33 -6.63
CA ASN A 203 4.29 -19.43 -5.38
C ASN A 203 4.75 -18.04 -4.90
N ASP A 204 5.23 -17.21 -5.81
CA ASP A 204 5.64 -15.83 -5.53
C ASP A 204 4.47 -15.00 -4.99
N ILE A 205 3.30 -15.08 -5.62
CA ILE A 205 2.07 -14.43 -5.15
C ILE A 205 1.69 -14.92 -3.75
N LYS A 206 1.77 -16.23 -3.50
CA LYS A 206 1.47 -16.80 -2.18
C LYS A 206 2.44 -16.26 -1.11
N THR A 207 3.72 -16.14 -1.43
CA THR A 207 4.74 -15.55 -0.55
C THR A 207 4.40 -14.10 -0.21
N LEU A 208 4.06 -13.30 -1.22
CA LEU A 208 3.70 -11.88 -1.01
C LEU A 208 2.43 -11.73 -0.16
N LEU A 209 1.39 -12.51 -0.44
CA LEU A 209 0.09 -12.43 0.24
C LEU A 209 0.08 -12.97 1.66
N ASN A 210 0.97 -13.91 1.99
CA ASN A 210 1.07 -14.44 3.35
C ASN A 210 1.45 -13.34 4.36
N LYS A 211 2.16 -12.29 3.90
CA LYS A 211 2.59 -11.15 4.72
C LYS A 211 3.42 -11.49 5.97
N GLY A 212 3.84 -12.74 6.17
CA GLY A 212 4.72 -13.13 7.27
C GLY A 212 6.04 -12.34 7.32
N TRP A 213 6.48 -11.79 6.19
CA TRP A 213 7.63 -10.89 6.08
C TRP A 213 7.45 -9.54 6.81
N LEU A 214 6.21 -9.12 7.11
CA LEU A 214 5.92 -7.97 7.98
C LEU A 214 6.05 -8.31 9.46
N GLY A 215 6.10 -9.59 9.84
CA GLY A 215 5.98 -10.03 11.23
C GLY A 215 4.56 -9.82 11.77
N ASN A 216 4.43 -9.73 13.09
CA ASN A 216 3.15 -9.52 13.76
C ASN A 216 3.30 -8.54 14.93
N ILE A 217 2.20 -8.24 15.62
CA ILE A 217 2.19 -7.25 16.71
C ILE A 217 3.09 -7.64 17.90
N THR A 218 3.24 -8.94 18.19
CA THR A 218 4.07 -9.46 19.29
C THR A 218 5.53 -9.64 18.87
N GLU A 219 5.77 -9.89 17.59
CA GLU A 219 7.07 -10.16 16.98
C GLU A 219 7.17 -9.38 15.67
N PRO A 220 7.37 -8.05 15.75
CA PRO A 220 7.50 -7.22 14.56
C PRO A 220 8.78 -7.58 13.80
N SER A 221 8.69 -7.71 12.48
CA SER A 221 9.88 -7.90 11.66
C SER A 221 10.71 -6.62 11.57
N ILE A 222 11.92 -6.74 11.03
CA ILE A 222 12.75 -5.57 10.70
C ILE A 222 12.04 -4.64 9.70
N ILE A 223 11.13 -5.17 8.88
CA ILE A 223 10.41 -4.43 7.84
C ILE A 223 9.29 -3.60 8.44
N SER A 224 8.45 -4.18 9.31
CA SER A 224 7.42 -3.41 10.02
C SER A 224 8.02 -2.44 11.03
N THR A 225 9.16 -2.78 11.64
CA THR A 225 9.93 -1.84 12.46
C THR A 225 10.47 -0.67 11.64
N THR A 226 10.97 -0.92 10.42
CA THR A 226 11.44 0.13 9.51
C THR A 226 10.27 1.01 9.04
N ALA A 227 9.13 0.42 8.69
CA ALA A 227 7.91 1.16 8.40
C ALA A 227 7.50 2.09 9.56
N LYS A 228 7.54 1.59 10.80
CA LYS A 228 7.28 2.40 12.00
C LYS A 228 8.26 3.57 12.13
N LYS A 229 9.56 3.34 11.88
CA LYS A 229 10.59 4.40 11.86
C LYS A 229 10.39 5.43 10.75
N LEU A 230 9.81 5.03 9.62
CA LEU A 230 9.41 5.94 8.54
C LEU A 230 8.16 6.76 8.88
N GLY A 231 7.51 6.50 10.03
CA GLY A 231 6.40 7.28 10.56
C GLY A 231 5.03 6.60 10.43
N TYR A 232 4.97 5.33 10.04
CA TYR A 232 3.70 4.59 9.92
C TYR A 232 3.78 3.23 10.62
N ASP A 233 2.97 3.03 11.66
CA ASP A 233 2.89 1.77 12.40
C ASP A 233 1.80 0.87 11.79
N LEU A 234 2.21 -0.16 11.06
CA LEU A 234 1.31 -1.07 10.36
C LEU A 234 0.32 -1.77 11.31
N PHE A 235 0.67 -1.97 12.57
CA PHE A 235 -0.16 -2.73 13.50
C PHE A 235 -1.09 -1.85 14.36
N HIS A 236 -0.83 -0.54 14.41
CA HIS A 236 -1.57 0.39 15.25
C HIS A 236 -2.32 1.47 14.48
N THR A 237 -1.89 1.83 13.27
CA THR A 237 -2.54 2.87 12.48
C THR A 237 -3.79 2.33 11.79
N LYS A 238 -4.94 2.89 12.18
CA LYS A 238 -6.26 2.46 11.67
C LYS A 238 -6.71 3.20 10.41
N GLY A 239 -6.44 4.50 10.36
CA GLY A 239 -6.83 5.39 9.25
C GLY A 239 -5.77 5.49 8.15
N ILE A 240 -5.97 6.45 7.24
CA ILE A 240 -4.96 6.79 6.21
C ILE A 240 -3.73 7.42 6.87
N THR A 241 -3.95 8.38 7.76
CA THR A 241 -2.90 9.01 8.56
C THR A 241 -3.06 8.62 10.03
N PRO A 242 -1.97 8.36 10.77
CA PRO A 242 -2.05 8.14 12.21
C PRO A 242 -2.66 9.37 12.92
N THR A 243 -3.64 9.14 13.78
CA THR A 243 -4.21 10.18 14.64
C THR A 243 -3.19 10.67 15.66
N THR A 244 -3.39 11.87 16.21
CA THR A 244 -2.49 12.41 17.26
C THR A 244 -2.39 11.49 18.48
N LEU A 245 -3.50 10.84 18.85
CA LEU A 245 -3.53 9.87 19.95
C LEU A 245 -2.72 8.61 19.61
N GLU A 246 -2.82 8.09 18.39
CA GLU A 246 -2.00 6.95 17.93
C GLU A 246 -0.51 7.32 17.91
N ARG A 247 -0.16 8.53 17.47
CA ARG A 247 1.22 9.03 17.51
C ARG A 247 1.75 9.16 18.94
N LEU A 248 0.96 9.74 19.85
CA LEU A 248 1.34 9.85 21.25
C LEU A 248 1.51 8.46 21.88
N LYS A 249 0.59 7.53 21.64
CA LYS A 249 0.70 6.15 22.11
C LYS A 249 1.98 5.49 21.59
N GLN A 250 2.33 5.68 20.32
CA GLN A 250 3.57 5.16 19.74
C GLN A 250 4.81 5.75 20.41
N ILE A 251 4.84 7.06 20.67
CA ILE A 251 5.93 7.73 21.38
C ILE A 251 6.03 7.16 22.81
N PHE A 252 4.92 6.98 23.51
CA PHE A 252 4.91 6.37 24.84
C PHE A 252 5.30 4.90 24.85
N GLU A 253 5.00 4.10 23.83
CA GLU A 253 5.47 2.71 23.75
C GLU A 253 6.99 2.63 23.50
N VAL A 254 7.54 3.56 22.71
CA VAL A 254 8.97 3.59 22.37
C VAL A 254 9.82 4.24 23.47
N GLU A 255 9.32 5.32 24.08
CA GLU A 255 10.05 6.12 25.07
C GLU A 255 9.54 5.93 26.50
N GLY A 256 8.34 5.42 26.70
CA GLY A 256 7.69 5.33 28.01
C GLY A 256 8.46 4.47 29.00
N VAL A 257 9.19 3.42 28.59
CA VAL A 257 10.04 2.70 29.55
C VAL A 257 11.19 3.60 30.06
N LYS A 258 11.77 4.45 29.20
CA LYS A 258 12.84 5.38 29.59
C LYS A 258 12.31 6.60 30.35
N ASN A 259 11.20 7.17 29.91
CA ASN A 259 10.63 8.38 30.48
C ASN A 259 9.82 8.09 31.75
N LEU A 260 9.16 6.94 31.87
CA LEU A 260 8.50 6.52 33.12
C LEU A 260 9.53 6.23 34.21
N LEU A 261 10.69 5.65 33.87
CA LEU A 261 11.82 5.55 34.80
C LEU A 261 12.35 6.93 35.23
N LEU A 262 12.47 7.90 34.31
CA LEU A 262 12.88 9.26 34.63
C LEU A 262 11.85 10.01 35.50
N ILE A 263 10.56 9.83 35.23
CA ILE A 263 9.48 10.42 36.03
C ILE A 263 9.41 9.77 37.41
N ILE A 264 9.48 8.44 37.50
CA ILE A 264 9.50 7.72 38.78
C ILE A 264 10.75 8.09 39.59
N SER A 265 11.93 8.12 38.97
CA SER A 265 13.17 8.51 39.65
C SER A 265 13.16 9.96 40.09
N SER A 266 12.66 10.90 39.28
CA SER A 266 12.52 12.30 39.69
C SER A 266 11.52 12.50 40.82
N VAL A 267 10.40 11.78 40.82
CA VAL A 267 9.43 11.77 41.93
C VAL A 267 10.06 11.18 43.20
N ILE A 268 10.78 10.06 43.11
CA ILE A 268 11.49 9.46 44.25
C ILE A 268 12.56 10.41 44.81
N ILE A 269 13.36 11.04 43.94
CA ILE A 269 14.38 12.01 44.34
C ILE A 269 13.75 13.23 45.01
N ALA A 270 12.69 13.80 44.43
CA ALA A 270 11.97 14.93 45.03
C ALA A 270 11.37 14.59 46.39
N THR A 271 10.81 13.38 46.53
CA THR A 271 10.24 12.88 47.79
C THR A 271 11.33 12.64 48.84
N LEU A 272 12.49 12.10 48.45
CA LEU A 272 13.65 11.95 49.33
C LEU A 272 14.22 13.29 49.77
N ILE A 273 14.32 14.28 48.89
CA ILE A 273 14.77 15.64 49.23
C ILE A 273 13.82 16.29 50.25
N LEU A 274 12.51 16.09 50.09
CA LEU A 274 11.49 16.55 51.03
C LEU A 274 11.57 15.83 52.38
N LEU A 275 11.70 14.50 52.39
CA LEU A 275 11.77 13.68 53.60
C LEU A 275 13.07 13.86 54.39
N LEU A 276 14.20 14.04 53.70
CA LEU A 276 15.51 14.24 54.33
C LEU A 276 15.72 15.69 54.80
N GLY A 277 14.73 16.57 54.62
CA GLY A 277 14.80 17.94 55.13
C GLY A 277 15.90 18.79 54.49
N LEU A 278 16.36 18.45 53.28
CA LEU A 278 17.45 19.14 52.58
C LEU A 278 17.06 20.52 52.02
N LYS A 279 16.02 21.14 52.58
CA LYS A 279 15.57 22.48 52.24
C LYS A 279 16.39 23.51 53.03
N LYS A 280 17.56 23.87 52.52
CA LYS A 280 18.11 25.20 52.78
C LYS A 280 17.50 26.15 51.75
N PHE A 281 16.45 26.85 52.15
CA PHE A 281 15.97 28.03 51.42
C PHE A 281 16.93 29.19 51.67
N PRO A 282 17.56 29.79 50.65
CA PRO A 282 17.68 31.24 50.56
C PRO A 282 16.36 31.88 50.11
#